data_AF-A0A8J7YAM2-F1
#
_entry.id   AF-A0A8J7YAM2-F1
#
_cell.length_a   1.000
_cell.length_b   1.000
_cell.length_c   1.000
_cell.angle_alpha   90.00
_cell.angle_beta   90.00
_cell.angle_gamma   90.00
#
_symmetry.space_group_name_H-M   'P 1'
#
loop_
_entity.id
_entity.type
_entity.pdbx_description
1 polymer ?
#
loop_
_entity_poly.entity_id
_entity_poly.type
_entity_poly.pdbx_seq_one_letter_code
_entity_poly.pdbx_strand_id
1 'polypeptide(L)'
;MFSNILRIFKKKNDGKTDEEWFNEGVALYNQRKYEKAIVCFDKSLTIKEDPKIRKIRDEAEIKLKESIVRKIIGDAKRVISQIKSKYNIKDAENILSQAEKAIGDAKSTISQIKLEYDVGEIESLLSQAEGAFKKGGYSKTEELALKAKDKAVEIGNQAEKAEKAIGDAKKVISKIKSEYNVKEAEDTLSQAEEAFNKGDYSKSEKLALKAKEKAISAIDYITLWEYVTSIVYSVSITPDGEYIVAGGLRSNVYLFNRGGELLWEYGTDGNVESVAITPDGEYIVAGSHDNHVYLFNREGKLLWKYETGDDVESVAITPDGEYIVAGSEDDNVYLFNREGKLLWKYRIDDGVLSISITPDGEYIVAGGLRSNVYLFNRGGELLWKYGTGDNVYSVSITPDGEYIVAGSNDKHIYLFNKEGDLLWNYRTDGSVFLVSITPDGEYIVAGSGLSIYLFASLHAISKIIEKLKPKVKLIYGLDKLLESAKKEFKEKNYDNTLQYINKCNELINNAKPKLKIKLLNTSYTYNKWDKTKIEIINEGDAIA
;
A
#
# COMPACT_ATOMS: atom_id res chain seq x y z
N MET A 1 -71.20 -31.26 -17.89
CA MET A 1 -72.10 -30.19 -18.40
C MET A 1 -71.99 -30.10 -19.93
N PHE A 2 -72.26 -31.21 -20.63
CA PHE A 2 -72.14 -31.31 -22.08
C PHE A 2 -73.26 -32.23 -22.58
N SER A 3 -74.42 -31.68 -22.95
CA SER A 3 -75.39 -32.50 -23.65
C SER A 3 -76.29 -31.79 -24.67
N ASN A 4 -76.15 -30.51 -25.00
CA ASN A 4 -77.08 -29.90 -25.97
C ASN A 4 -76.43 -28.86 -26.88
N ILE A 5 -75.49 -29.29 -27.73
CA ILE A 5 -75.16 -28.59 -28.99
C ILE A 5 -74.98 -29.67 -30.05
N LEU A 6 -76.10 -30.15 -30.58
CA LEU A 6 -76.16 -31.16 -31.63
C LEU A 6 -77.09 -30.64 -32.72
N ARG A 7 -76.56 -29.81 -33.62
CA ARG A 7 -77.09 -29.69 -34.99
C ARG A 7 -76.17 -28.88 -35.89
N ILE A 8 -75.89 -29.51 -37.04
CA ILE A 8 -75.10 -29.08 -38.21
C ILE A 8 -73.60 -29.37 -38.10
N PHE A 9 -73.23 -30.64 -38.29
CA PHE A 9 -71.87 -31.05 -38.60
C PHE A 9 -71.74 -31.34 -40.11
N LYS A 10 -70.84 -30.65 -40.79
CA LYS A 10 -70.46 -30.97 -42.17
C LYS A 10 -69.32 -31.99 -42.15
N LYS A 11 -69.43 -33.06 -42.95
CA LYS A 11 -68.32 -33.97 -43.25
C LYS A 11 -67.24 -33.19 -44.01
N LYS A 12 -65.99 -33.33 -43.59
CA LYS A 12 -64.83 -32.71 -44.27
C LYS A 12 -64.21 -33.65 -45.30
N ASN A 13 -63.35 -33.09 -46.15
CA ASN A 13 -62.64 -33.82 -47.21
C ASN A 13 -61.76 -34.98 -46.69
N ASP A 14 -61.47 -35.03 -45.39
CA ASP A 14 -60.77 -36.12 -44.72
C ASP A 14 -61.70 -37.18 -44.10
N GLY A 15 -63.01 -37.15 -44.44
CA GLY A 15 -63.97 -38.22 -44.15
C GLY A 15 -64.64 -38.17 -42.76
N LYS A 16 -64.15 -37.32 -41.85
CA LYS A 16 -64.69 -37.13 -40.49
C LYS A 16 -65.51 -35.84 -40.36
N THR A 17 -66.47 -35.84 -39.46
CA THR A 17 -67.27 -34.69 -39.04
C THR A 17 -66.56 -33.86 -37.98
N ASP A 18 -66.98 -32.61 -37.82
CA ASP A 18 -66.41 -31.72 -36.80
C ASP A 18 -66.62 -32.24 -35.36
N GLU A 19 -67.71 -32.97 -35.10
CA GLU A 19 -67.97 -33.64 -33.81
C GLU A 19 -67.04 -34.83 -33.58
N GLU A 20 -66.80 -35.64 -34.62
CA GLU A 20 -65.85 -36.76 -34.55
C GLU A 20 -64.43 -36.25 -34.27
N TRP A 21 -64.01 -35.15 -34.92
CA TRP A 21 -62.73 -34.50 -34.64
C TRP A 21 -62.67 -33.95 -33.21
N PHE A 22 -63.76 -33.39 -32.68
CA PHE A 22 -63.79 -32.89 -31.30
C PHE A 22 -63.72 -34.01 -30.27
N ASN A 23 -64.53 -35.06 -30.42
CA ASN A 23 -64.55 -36.19 -29.48
C ASN A 23 -63.23 -36.98 -29.49
N GLU A 24 -62.61 -37.13 -30.66
CA GLU A 24 -61.26 -37.71 -30.77
C GLU A 24 -60.21 -36.80 -30.11
N GLY A 25 -60.33 -35.47 -30.28
CA GLY A 25 -59.51 -34.49 -29.57
C GLY A 25 -59.64 -34.61 -28.04
N VAL A 26 -60.86 -34.74 -27.51
CA VAL A 26 -61.11 -34.91 -26.06
C VAL A 26 -60.55 -36.25 -25.55
N ALA A 27 -60.72 -37.34 -26.31
CA ALA A 27 -60.14 -38.64 -25.96
C ALA A 27 -58.61 -38.59 -25.92
N LEU A 28 -57.98 -37.95 -26.91
CA LEU A 28 -56.53 -37.75 -26.96
C LEU A 28 -56.03 -36.81 -25.85
N TYR A 29 -56.80 -35.78 -25.50
CA TYR A 29 -56.53 -34.89 -24.37
C TYR A 29 -56.55 -35.66 -23.04
N ASN A 30 -57.55 -36.52 -22.82
CA ASN A 30 -57.64 -37.36 -21.62
C ASN A 30 -56.52 -38.42 -21.56
N GLN A 31 -56.04 -38.89 -22.71
CA GLN A 31 -54.84 -39.75 -22.82
C GLN A 31 -53.51 -38.97 -22.74
N ARG A 32 -53.55 -37.65 -22.47
CA ARG A 32 -52.38 -36.75 -22.40
C ARG A 32 -51.58 -36.62 -23.69
N LYS A 33 -52.16 -36.96 -24.84
CA LYS A 33 -51.56 -36.81 -26.18
C LYS A 33 -51.92 -35.44 -26.76
N TYR A 34 -51.51 -34.39 -26.05
CA TYR A 34 -52.02 -33.04 -26.22
C TYR A 34 -51.73 -32.42 -27.61
N GLU A 35 -50.59 -32.75 -28.23
CA GLU A 35 -50.23 -32.26 -29.57
C GLU A 35 -51.19 -32.78 -30.65
N LYS A 36 -51.50 -34.08 -30.60
CA LYS A 36 -52.49 -34.70 -31.50
C LYS A 36 -53.92 -34.21 -31.18
N ALA A 37 -54.22 -33.98 -29.90
CA ALA A 37 -55.51 -33.43 -29.46
C ALA A 37 -55.75 -32.02 -30.01
N ILE A 38 -54.75 -31.14 -29.97
CA ILE A 38 -54.84 -29.76 -30.50
C ILE A 38 -55.05 -29.76 -32.01
N VAL A 39 -54.35 -30.62 -32.76
CA VAL A 39 -54.57 -30.77 -34.21
C VAL A 39 -56.01 -31.20 -34.51
N CYS A 40 -56.57 -32.11 -33.71
CA CYS A 40 -57.97 -32.53 -33.85
C CYS A 40 -58.94 -31.38 -33.54
N PHE A 41 -58.69 -30.61 -32.47
CA PHE A 41 -59.49 -29.42 -32.13
C PHE A 41 -59.38 -28.33 -33.20
N ASP A 42 -58.20 -28.14 -33.79
CA ASP A 42 -57.98 -27.13 -34.83
C ASP A 42 -58.68 -27.45 -36.15
N LYS A 43 -58.82 -28.74 -36.44
CA LYS A 43 -59.59 -29.26 -37.57
C LYS A 43 -61.10 -29.19 -37.36
N SER A 44 -61.62 -28.99 -36.15
CA SER A 44 -63.06 -28.84 -35.89
C SER A 44 -63.48 -27.36 -36.01
N LEU A 45 -63.78 -26.91 -37.23
CA LEU A 45 -63.89 -25.47 -37.56
C LEU A 45 -65.23 -24.84 -37.14
N THR A 46 -66.35 -25.55 -37.28
CA THR A 46 -67.68 -25.00 -36.93
C THR A 46 -67.86 -24.89 -35.41
N ILE A 47 -67.03 -25.60 -34.65
CA ILE A 47 -67.05 -25.67 -33.18
C ILE A 47 -66.02 -24.70 -32.55
N LYS A 48 -65.07 -24.18 -33.35
CA LYS A 48 -63.97 -23.31 -32.92
C LYS A 48 -64.42 -21.93 -32.41
N GLU A 49 -65.68 -21.57 -32.67
CA GLU A 49 -66.32 -20.35 -32.19
C GLU A 49 -67.07 -20.53 -30.86
N ASP A 50 -67.24 -21.77 -30.37
CA ASP A 50 -67.81 -22.00 -29.04
C ASP A 50 -66.76 -21.67 -27.94
N PRO A 51 -67.05 -20.70 -27.04
CA PRO A 51 -66.11 -20.27 -26.00
C PRO A 51 -65.63 -21.40 -25.09
N LYS A 52 -66.48 -22.42 -24.83
CA LYS A 52 -66.12 -23.55 -23.97
C LYS A 52 -65.07 -24.46 -24.63
N ILE A 53 -65.06 -24.50 -25.96
CA ILE A 53 -64.17 -25.39 -26.72
C ILE A 53 -62.85 -24.69 -27.02
N ARG A 54 -62.87 -23.36 -27.23
CA ARG A 54 -61.64 -22.54 -27.11
C ARG A 54 -60.98 -22.75 -25.75
N LYS A 55 -61.75 -22.71 -24.67
CA LYS A 55 -61.19 -22.94 -23.32
C LYS A 55 -60.53 -24.31 -23.19
N ILE A 56 -61.13 -25.39 -23.71
CA ILE A 56 -60.54 -26.74 -23.67
C ILE A 56 -59.31 -26.86 -24.56
N ARG A 57 -59.33 -26.24 -25.75
CA ARG A 57 -58.16 -26.18 -26.65
C ARG A 57 -57.01 -25.40 -26.02
N ASP A 58 -57.31 -24.25 -25.42
CA ASP A 58 -56.31 -23.40 -24.75
C ASP A 58 -55.77 -24.10 -23.49
N GLU A 59 -56.61 -24.81 -22.74
CA GLU A 59 -56.17 -25.70 -21.65
C GLU A 59 -55.31 -26.87 -22.17
N ALA A 60 -55.61 -27.42 -23.35
CA ALA A 60 -54.77 -28.42 -24.01
C ALA A 60 -53.44 -27.86 -24.48
N GLU A 61 -53.42 -26.62 -24.97
CA GLU A 61 -52.20 -25.92 -25.37
C GLU A 61 -51.33 -25.58 -24.16
N ILE A 62 -51.94 -25.18 -23.05
CA ILE A 62 -51.27 -24.98 -21.76
C ILE A 62 -50.71 -26.31 -21.24
N LYS A 63 -51.49 -27.39 -21.24
CA LYS A 63 -51.00 -28.71 -20.78
C LYS A 63 -49.98 -29.35 -21.72
N LEU A 64 -50.03 -29.06 -23.02
CA LEU A 64 -48.97 -29.42 -23.95
C LEU A 64 -47.68 -28.66 -23.62
N LYS A 65 -47.77 -27.34 -23.41
CA LYS A 65 -46.64 -26.51 -22.98
C LYS A 65 -46.08 -27.01 -21.64
N GLU A 66 -46.93 -27.35 -20.67
CA GLU A 66 -46.50 -27.96 -19.40
C GLU A 66 -45.85 -29.34 -19.58
N SER A 67 -46.38 -30.19 -20.47
CA SER A 67 -45.81 -31.52 -20.79
C SER A 67 -44.44 -31.39 -21.48
N ILE A 68 -44.31 -30.46 -22.42
CA ILE A 68 -43.06 -30.15 -23.11
C ILE A 68 -42.04 -29.57 -22.13
N VAL A 69 -42.46 -28.64 -21.26
CA VAL A 69 -41.62 -28.07 -20.20
C VAL A 69 -41.19 -29.13 -19.18
N ARG A 70 -42.09 -30.05 -18.78
CA ARG A 70 -41.72 -31.18 -17.90
C ARG A 70 -40.78 -32.18 -18.57
N LYS A 71 -40.94 -32.41 -19.87
CA LYS A 71 -40.02 -33.26 -20.66
C LYS A 71 -38.65 -32.59 -20.82
N ILE A 72 -38.61 -31.28 -21.09
CA ILE A 72 -37.37 -30.47 -21.13
C ILE A 72 -36.71 -30.42 -19.76
N ILE A 73 -37.46 -30.30 -18.67
CA ILE A 73 -36.94 -30.37 -17.29
C ILE A 73 -36.44 -31.78 -16.95
N GLY A 74 -37.12 -32.83 -17.40
CA GLY A 74 -36.69 -34.23 -17.23
C GLY A 74 -35.43 -34.56 -18.02
N ASP A 75 -35.35 -34.12 -19.28
CA ASP A 75 -34.16 -34.24 -20.13
C ASP A 75 -33.02 -33.36 -19.61
N ALA A 76 -33.30 -32.15 -19.12
CA ALA A 76 -32.33 -31.31 -18.44
C ALA A 76 -31.83 -31.95 -17.14
N LYS A 77 -32.70 -32.57 -16.33
CA LYS A 77 -32.29 -33.32 -15.11
C LYS A 77 -31.46 -34.56 -15.44
N ARG A 78 -31.80 -35.28 -16.51
CA ARG A 78 -31.04 -36.45 -17.00
C ARG A 78 -29.67 -36.04 -17.56
N VAL A 79 -29.62 -34.95 -18.32
CA VAL A 79 -28.37 -34.33 -18.84
C VAL A 79 -27.54 -33.75 -17.68
N ILE A 80 -28.15 -33.07 -16.71
CA ILE A 80 -27.49 -32.61 -15.47
C ILE A 80 -26.97 -33.79 -14.65
N SER A 81 -27.68 -34.92 -14.57
CA SER A 81 -27.21 -36.14 -13.88
C SER A 81 -26.07 -36.85 -14.63
N GLN A 82 -26.09 -36.85 -15.97
CA GLN A 82 -25.02 -37.40 -16.83
C GLN A 82 -23.79 -36.48 -16.90
N ILE A 83 -23.98 -35.16 -16.72
CA ILE A 83 -22.92 -34.16 -16.59
C ILE A 83 -22.32 -34.20 -15.17
N LYS A 84 -23.13 -34.34 -14.11
CA LYS A 84 -22.69 -34.51 -12.71
C LYS A 84 -21.79 -35.73 -12.48
N SER A 85 -21.84 -36.76 -13.33
CA SER A 85 -20.95 -37.93 -13.23
C SER A 85 -19.69 -37.87 -14.10
N LYS A 86 -19.55 -36.86 -14.98
CA LYS A 86 -18.43 -36.83 -15.96
C LYS A 86 -17.71 -35.49 -16.11
N TYR A 87 -18.32 -34.35 -15.76
CA TYR A 87 -17.67 -33.03 -15.85
C TYR A 87 -18.17 -32.06 -14.77
N ASN A 88 -17.25 -31.64 -13.91
CA ASN A 88 -17.44 -30.62 -12.87
C ASN A 88 -17.64 -29.25 -13.53
N ILE A 89 -18.89 -28.76 -13.62
CA ILE A 89 -19.21 -27.42 -14.14
C ILE A 89 -20.09 -26.69 -13.12
N LYS A 90 -19.53 -25.60 -12.60
CA LYS A 90 -19.67 -25.08 -11.24
C LYS A 90 -20.28 -23.68 -11.18
N ASP A 91 -20.88 -23.17 -12.27
CA ASP A 91 -21.08 -21.71 -12.40
C ASP A 91 -22.53 -21.22 -12.25
N ALA A 92 -23.56 -22.05 -12.44
CA ALA A 92 -24.96 -21.60 -12.26
C ALA A 92 -25.51 -21.86 -10.85
N GLU A 93 -25.10 -22.97 -10.20
CA GLU A 93 -25.34 -23.20 -8.76
C GLU A 93 -24.44 -22.27 -7.90
N ASN A 94 -23.36 -21.70 -8.46
CA ASN A 94 -22.55 -20.68 -7.80
C ASN A 94 -23.31 -19.35 -7.65
N ILE A 95 -23.99 -18.85 -8.69
CA ILE A 95 -24.57 -17.50 -8.65
C ILE A 95 -25.76 -17.41 -7.68
N LEU A 96 -26.63 -18.43 -7.63
CA LEU A 96 -27.77 -18.45 -6.70
C LEU A 96 -27.32 -18.69 -5.24
N SER A 97 -26.37 -19.61 -5.04
CA SER A 97 -25.76 -19.85 -3.72
C SER A 97 -24.92 -18.66 -3.25
N GLN A 98 -24.23 -17.96 -4.16
CA GLN A 98 -23.47 -16.74 -3.87
C GLN A 98 -24.40 -15.57 -3.57
N ALA A 99 -25.55 -15.44 -4.23
CA ALA A 99 -26.51 -14.38 -3.95
C ALA A 99 -27.21 -14.59 -2.59
N GLU A 100 -27.66 -15.83 -2.28
CA GLU A 100 -28.26 -16.17 -0.98
C GLU A 100 -27.24 -16.08 0.16
N LYS A 101 -26.01 -16.54 -0.07
CA LYS A 101 -24.89 -16.41 0.87
C LYS A 101 -24.46 -14.96 1.02
N ALA A 102 -24.39 -14.15 -0.04
CA ALA A 102 -24.04 -12.73 0.05
C ALA A 102 -25.08 -11.92 0.82
N ILE A 103 -26.37 -12.25 0.68
CA ILE A 103 -27.45 -11.64 1.47
C ILE A 103 -27.40 -12.08 2.94
N GLY A 104 -27.13 -13.37 3.19
CA GLY A 104 -26.93 -13.90 4.55
C GLY A 104 -25.69 -13.34 5.24
N ASP A 105 -24.56 -13.28 4.53
CA ASP A 105 -23.30 -12.70 4.98
C ASP A 105 -23.46 -11.19 5.22
N ALA A 106 -24.13 -10.45 4.33
CA ALA A 106 -24.42 -9.04 4.54
C ALA A 106 -25.30 -8.81 5.78
N LYS A 107 -26.36 -9.61 5.98
CA LYS A 107 -27.20 -9.54 7.20
C LYS A 107 -26.44 -9.92 8.47
N SER A 108 -25.54 -10.91 8.40
CA SER A 108 -24.68 -11.32 9.52
C SER A 108 -23.62 -10.27 9.85
N THR A 109 -22.96 -9.69 8.85
CA THR A 109 -21.98 -8.61 9.01
C THR A 109 -22.64 -7.36 9.57
N ILE A 110 -23.84 -7.00 9.10
CA ILE A 110 -24.64 -5.89 9.67
C ILE A 110 -25.03 -6.17 11.12
N SER A 111 -25.33 -7.43 11.47
CA SER A 111 -25.64 -7.82 12.86
C SER A 111 -24.41 -7.83 13.78
N GLN A 112 -23.18 -7.89 13.22
CA GLN A 112 -21.91 -7.84 13.94
C GLN A 112 -21.34 -6.41 14.06
N ILE A 113 -21.77 -5.51 13.19
CA ILE A 113 -21.55 -4.06 13.24
C ILE A 113 -22.45 -3.53 14.38
N LYS A 114 -21.85 -3.04 15.48
CA LYS A 114 -22.58 -2.52 16.67
C LYS A 114 -23.77 -1.63 16.25
N LEU A 115 -24.87 -1.73 16.99
CA LEU A 115 -26.16 -1.00 16.82
C LEU A 115 -26.07 0.56 16.78
N GLU A 116 -24.88 1.14 16.76
CA GLU A 116 -24.62 2.57 16.89
C GLU A 116 -24.08 3.22 15.60
N TYR A 117 -23.95 2.47 14.50
CA TYR A 117 -23.37 2.96 13.25
C TYR A 117 -24.43 3.43 12.24
N ASP A 118 -24.14 4.47 11.44
CA ASP A 118 -25.07 4.98 10.42
C ASP A 118 -25.17 4.01 9.25
N VAL A 119 -26.25 3.23 9.25
CA VAL A 119 -26.55 2.20 8.25
C VAL A 119 -27.62 2.63 7.24
N GLY A 120 -28.06 3.88 7.24
CA GLY A 120 -29.23 4.32 6.46
C GLY A 120 -29.10 4.09 4.94
N GLU A 121 -27.91 4.29 4.38
CA GLU A 121 -27.64 4.02 2.96
C GLU A 121 -27.59 2.51 2.65
N ILE A 122 -27.06 1.71 3.59
CA ILE A 122 -27.00 0.25 3.49
C ILE A 122 -28.44 -0.33 3.53
N GLU A 123 -29.27 0.15 4.46
CA GLU A 123 -30.68 -0.25 4.59
C GLU A 123 -31.50 0.13 3.36
N SER A 124 -31.24 1.30 2.77
CA SER A 124 -31.86 1.73 1.51
C SER A 124 -31.47 0.82 0.34
N LEU A 125 -30.19 0.50 0.19
CA LEU A 125 -29.70 -0.40 -0.87
C LEU A 125 -30.25 -1.83 -0.72
N LEU A 126 -30.37 -2.32 0.51
CA LEU A 126 -30.98 -3.61 0.82
C LEU A 126 -32.47 -3.62 0.51
N SER A 127 -33.20 -2.57 0.87
CA SER A 127 -34.63 -2.41 0.54
C SER A 127 -34.87 -2.41 -0.98
N GLN A 128 -33.99 -1.74 -1.73
CA GLN A 128 -34.02 -1.73 -3.19
C GLN A 128 -33.68 -3.10 -3.80
N ALA A 129 -32.70 -3.83 -3.22
CA ALA A 129 -32.35 -5.18 -3.63
C ALA A 129 -33.50 -6.17 -3.42
N GLU A 130 -34.17 -6.08 -2.27
CA GLU A 130 -35.37 -6.88 -1.93
C GLU A 130 -36.55 -6.56 -2.84
N GLY A 131 -36.72 -5.28 -3.21
CA GLY A 131 -37.72 -4.84 -4.19
C GLY A 131 -37.46 -5.35 -5.60
N ALA A 132 -36.19 -5.39 -6.05
CA ALA A 132 -35.79 -5.94 -7.34
C ALA A 132 -35.97 -7.47 -7.38
N PHE A 133 -35.71 -8.15 -6.25
CA PHE A 133 -35.84 -9.60 -6.13
C PHE A 133 -37.30 -10.05 -6.27
N LYS A 134 -38.21 -9.36 -5.58
CA LYS A 134 -39.66 -9.60 -5.68
C LYS A 134 -40.22 -9.39 -7.09
N LYS A 135 -39.52 -8.64 -7.95
CA LYS A 135 -39.88 -8.35 -9.34
C LYS A 135 -39.17 -9.26 -10.36
N GLY A 136 -38.38 -10.24 -9.92
CA GLY A 136 -37.65 -11.17 -10.79
C GLY A 136 -36.40 -10.59 -11.46
N GLY A 137 -35.91 -9.44 -10.99
CA GLY A 137 -34.72 -8.76 -11.52
C GLY A 137 -33.42 -9.23 -10.87
N TYR A 138 -33.09 -10.52 -11.00
CA TYR A 138 -32.03 -11.17 -10.20
C TYR A 138 -30.63 -10.56 -10.37
N SER A 139 -30.23 -10.17 -11.59
CA SER A 139 -28.95 -9.48 -11.82
C SER A 139 -28.87 -8.11 -11.14
N LYS A 140 -30.00 -7.39 -11.05
CA LYS A 140 -30.09 -6.11 -10.34
C LYS A 140 -30.12 -6.29 -8.82
N THR A 141 -30.71 -7.38 -8.33
CA THR A 141 -30.64 -7.75 -6.91
C THR A 141 -29.21 -8.04 -6.49
N GLU A 142 -28.47 -8.82 -7.27
CA GLU A 142 -27.07 -9.16 -7.01
C GLU A 142 -26.19 -7.91 -6.98
N GLU A 143 -26.35 -7.02 -7.98
CA GLU A 143 -25.62 -5.74 -8.03
C GLU A 143 -25.87 -4.86 -6.79
N LEU A 144 -27.13 -4.72 -6.36
CA LEU A 144 -27.51 -3.88 -5.22
C LEU A 144 -27.07 -4.50 -3.88
N ALA A 145 -27.12 -5.83 -3.75
CA ALA A 145 -26.67 -6.53 -2.55
C ALA A 145 -25.14 -6.48 -2.40
N LEU A 146 -24.38 -6.62 -3.49
CA LEU A 146 -22.93 -6.44 -3.48
C LEU A 146 -22.53 -5.00 -3.14
N LYS A 147 -23.21 -4.00 -3.69
CA LYS A 147 -23.01 -2.59 -3.32
C LYS A 147 -23.26 -2.34 -1.84
N ALA A 148 -24.32 -2.91 -1.27
CA ALA A 148 -24.62 -2.80 0.16
C ALA A 148 -23.53 -3.47 1.03
N LYS A 149 -23.04 -4.65 0.62
CA LYS A 149 -21.96 -5.36 1.29
C LYS A 149 -20.64 -4.59 1.25
N ASP A 150 -20.23 -4.11 0.09
CA ASP A 150 -18.99 -3.34 -0.07
C ASP A 150 -19.03 -2.05 0.75
N LYS A 151 -20.20 -1.39 0.80
CA LYS A 151 -20.42 -0.21 1.62
C LYS A 151 -20.35 -0.51 3.12
N ALA A 152 -20.90 -1.65 3.57
CA ALA A 152 -20.79 -2.09 4.96
C ALA A 152 -19.35 -2.38 5.38
N VAL A 153 -18.56 -3.02 4.51
CA VAL A 153 -17.13 -3.25 4.75
C VAL A 153 -16.34 -1.94 4.77
N GLU A 154 -16.64 -1.01 3.86
CA GLU A 154 -16.02 0.32 3.84
C GLU A 154 -16.28 1.08 5.15
N ILE A 155 -17.55 1.15 5.58
CA ILE A 155 -17.96 1.84 6.81
C ILE A 155 -17.32 1.18 8.04
N GLY A 156 -17.33 -0.15 8.13
CA GLY A 156 -16.70 -0.88 9.24
C GLY A 156 -15.20 -0.60 9.37
N ASN A 157 -14.47 -0.62 8.24
CA ASN A 157 -13.04 -0.31 8.22
C ASN A 157 -12.75 1.16 8.58
N GLN A 158 -13.60 2.10 8.16
CA GLN A 158 -13.43 3.52 8.51
C GLN A 158 -13.76 3.78 9.98
N ALA A 159 -14.78 3.13 10.52
CA ALA A 159 -15.15 3.23 11.93
C ALA A 159 -14.04 2.69 12.84
N GLU A 160 -13.45 1.53 12.53
CA GLU A 160 -12.34 0.95 13.31
C GLU A 160 -11.13 1.88 13.36
N LYS A 161 -10.78 2.50 12.22
CA LYS A 161 -9.69 3.49 12.16
C LYS A 161 -9.99 4.73 13.00
N ALA A 162 -11.21 5.26 12.91
CA ALA A 162 -11.64 6.41 13.68
C ALA A 162 -11.64 6.10 15.20
N GLU A 163 -12.13 4.93 15.61
CA GLU A 163 -12.14 4.48 17.01
C GLU A 163 -10.71 4.36 17.56
N LYS A 164 -9.79 3.74 16.80
CA LYS A 164 -8.38 3.67 17.15
C LYS A 164 -7.75 5.06 17.27
N ALA A 165 -8.00 5.95 16.32
CA ALA A 165 -7.46 7.30 16.33
C ALA A 165 -7.96 8.12 17.54
N ILE A 166 -9.25 7.99 17.90
CA ILE A 166 -9.83 8.60 19.11
C ILE A 166 -9.16 8.04 20.36
N GLY A 167 -8.97 6.72 20.44
CA GLY A 167 -8.30 6.07 21.57
C GLY A 167 -6.86 6.55 21.76
N ASP A 168 -6.10 6.65 20.67
CA ASP A 168 -4.74 7.18 20.69
C ASP A 168 -4.70 8.64 21.13
N ALA A 169 -5.59 9.49 20.59
CA ALA A 169 -5.67 10.90 20.96
C ALA A 169 -6.02 11.07 22.45
N LYS A 170 -7.00 10.31 22.97
CA LYS A 170 -7.36 10.28 24.40
C LYS A 170 -6.18 9.92 25.29
N LYS A 171 -5.43 8.88 24.91
CA LYS A 171 -4.26 8.40 25.66
C LYS A 171 -3.15 9.44 25.73
N VAL A 172 -2.91 10.17 24.63
CA VAL A 172 -1.91 11.24 24.59
C VAL A 172 -2.37 12.42 25.44
N ILE A 173 -3.60 12.92 25.22
CA ILE A 173 -4.15 14.07 25.95
C ILE A 173 -4.20 13.80 27.45
N SER A 174 -4.65 12.62 27.89
CA SER A 174 -4.79 12.30 29.31
C SER A 174 -3.46 12.26 30.06
N LYS A 175 -2.36 11.89 29.37
CA LYS A 175 -1.02 11.86 29.95
C LYS A 175 -0.46 13.26 30.21
N ILE A 176 -0.79 14.23 29.37
CA ILE A 176 -0.13 15.55 29.39
C ILE A 176 -1.01 16.67 29.96
N LYS A 177 -2.33 16.46 30.06
CA LYS A 177 -3.29 17.50 30.50
C LYS A 177 -3.09 18.01 31.93
N SER A 178 -2.35 17.27 32.78
CA SER A 178 -2.00 17.72 34.13
C SER A 178 -0.92 18.80 34.13
N GLU A 179 -0.12 18.87 33.07
CA GLU A 179 1.10 19.69 32.99
C GLU A 179 1.01 20.76 31.90
N TYR A 180 0.24 20.53 30.84
CA TYR A 180 0.17 21.42 29.66
C TYR A 180 -1.26 21.87 29.36
N ASN A 181 -1.39 23.08 28.79
CA ASN A 181 -2.67 23.58 28.31
C ASN A 181 -3.05 22.90 26.99
N VAL A 182 -3.87 21.85 27.10
CA VAL A 182 -4.34 21.06 25.97
C VAL A 182 -5.79 21.36 25.56
N LYS A 183 -6.32 22.52 25.97
CA LYS A 183 -7.75 22.84 25.75
C LYS A 183 -8.16 22.74 24.27
N GLU A 184 -7.31 23.24 23.36
CA GLU A 184 -7.60 23.13 21.92
C GLU A 184 -7.60 21.68 21.41
N ALA A 185 -6.79 20.81 22.00
CA ALA A 185 -6.75 19.39 21.68
C ALA A 185 -8.00 18.67 22.21
N GLU A 186 -8.43 18.99 23.44
CA GLU A 186 -9.67 18.48 24.05
C GLU A 186 -10.93 18.91 23.27
N ASP A 187 -10.99 20.18 22.83
CA ASP A 187 -12.09 20.69 22.00
C ASP A 187 -12.14 19.97 20.64
N THR A 188 -10.96 19.74 20.04
CA THR A 188 -10.87 19.04 18.75
C THR A 188 -11.21 17.55 18.88
N LEU A 189 -10.80 16.91 19.99
CA LEU A 189 -11.17 15.54 20.31
C LEU A 189 -12.70 15.40 20.51
N SER A 190 -13.32 16.36 21.20
CA SER A 190 -14.77 16.38 21.39
C SER A 190 -15.52 16.47 20.05
N GLN A 191 -15.02 17.27 19.11
CA GLN A 191 -15.57 17.32 17.74
C GLN A 191 -15.38 16.00 16.98
N ALA A 192 -14.29 15.27 17.23
CA ALA A 192 -14.03 13.96 16.63
C ALA A 192 -15.04 12.91 17.14
N GLU A 193 -15.33 12.91 18.43
CA GLU A 193 -16.34 12.04 19.06
C GLU A 193 -17.75 12.38 18.57
N GLU A 194 -18.08 13.66 18.44
CA GLU A 194 -19.37 14.09 17.89
C GLU A 194 -19.54 13.64 16.43
N ALA A 195 -18.47 13.74 15.62
CA ALA A 195 -18.49 13.24 14.24
C ALA A 195 -18.63 11.71 14.19
N PHE A 196 -17.98 10.98 15.10
CA PHE A 196 -18.10 9.53 15.22
C PHE A 196 -19.54 9.11 15.51
N ASN A 197 -20.19 9.76 16.48
CA ASN A 197 -21.57 9.49 16.86
C ASN A 197 -22.58 9.84 15.76
N LYS A 198 -22.21 10.72 14.82
CA LYS A 198 -23.02 11.08 13.64
C LYS A 198 -22.77 10.17 12.43
N GLY A 199 -21.90 9.17 12.53
CA GLY A 199 -21.56 8.27 11.42
C GLY A 199 -20.55 8.83 10.42
N ASP A 200 -19.99 10.02 10.64
CA ASP A 200 -18.98 10.62 9.77
C ASP A 200 -17.57 10.18 10.20
N TYR A 201 -17.26 8.89 9.97
CA TYR A 201 -16.02 8.26 10.42
C TYR A 201 -14.77 8.85 9.76
N SER A 202 -14.87 9.30 8.50
CA SER A 202 -13.74 9.96 7.83
C SER A 202 -13.40 11.31 8.46
N LYS A 203 -14.41 12.12 8.81
CA LYS A 203 -14.20 13.37 9.53
C LYS A 203 -13.73 13.12 10.95
N SER A 204 -14.29 12.10 11.62
CA SER A 204 -13.90 11.69 12.97
C SER A 204 -12.42 11.31 13.04
N GLU A 205 -11.94 10.43 12.15
CA GLU A 205 -10.53 10.03 12.06
C GLU A 205 -9.60 11.25 11.90
N LYS A 206 -9.93 12.15 10.95
CA LYS A 206 -9.15 13.36 10.70
C LYS A 206 -9.08 14.29 11.92
N LEU A 207 -10.22 14.49 12.59
CA LEU A 207 -10.29 15.34 13.79
C LEU A 207 -9.53 14.70 14.96
N ALA A 208 -9.60 13.38 15.13
CA ALA A 208 -8.87 12.66 16.18
C ALA A 208 -7.34 12.74 15.97
N LEU A 209 -6.87 12.55 14.73
CA LEU A 209 -5.45 12.75 14.40
C LEU A 209 -5.00 14.19 14.65
N LYS A 210 -5.81 15.18 14.24
CA LYS A 210 -5.54 16.60 14.49
C LYS A 210 -5.54 16.94 15.98
N ALA A 211 -6.42 16.34 16.77
CA ALA A 211 -6.44 16.50 18.22
C ALA A 211 -5.14 15.96 18.85
N LYS A 212 -4.67 14.79 18.41
CA LYS A 212 -3.39 14.21 18.81
C LYS A 212 -2.21 15.11 18.44
N GLU A 213 -2.18 15.65 17.22
CA GLU A 213 -1.16 16.60 16.77
C GLU A 213 -1.15 17.87 17.63
N LYS A 214 -2.34 18.45 17.89
CA LYS A 214 -2.48 19.62 18.77
C LYS A 214 -2.00 19.34 20.20
N ALA A 215 -2.29 18.15 20.71
CA ALA A 215 -1.82 17.71 22.02
C ALA A 215 -0.29 17.64 22.05
N ILE A 216 0.33 17.06 21.02
CA ILE A 216 1.79 16.98 20.89
C ILE A 216 2.40 18.37 20.70
N SER A 217 1.77 19.27 19.94
CA SER A 217 2.29 20.64 19.75
C SER A 217 2.15 21.54 20.97
N ALA A 218 1.27 21.19 21.92
CA ALA A 218 1.17 21.89 23.21
C ALA A 218 2.35 21.53 24.14
N ILE A 219 3.10 20.51 23.77
CA ILE A 219 4.35 20.13 24.40
C ILE A 219 5.46 20.94 23.71
N ASP A 220 5.81 22.10 24.28
CA ASP A 220 7.11 22.71 23.98
C ASP A 220 8.19 21.66 24.33
N TYR A 221 9.11 21.40 23.39
CA TYR A 221 10.21 20.43 23.49
C TYR A 221 10.54 20.03 24.95
N ILE A 222 9.99 18.91 25.44
CA ILE A 222 10.29 18.47 26.81
C ILE A 222 11.75 18.03 26.83
N THR A 223 12.59 18.87 27.42
CA THR A 223 13.85 18.44 28.02
C THR A 223 13.49 17.40 29.09
N LEU A 224 13.63 16.11 28.77
CA LEU A 224 13.40 15.02 29.72
C LEU A 224 14.36 15.12 30.90
N TRP A 225 15.58 15.54 30.61
CA TRP A 225 16.66 15.83 31.53
C TRP A 225 17.71 16.66 30.80
N GLU A 226 18.52 17.38 31.56
CA GLU A 226 19.65 18.15 31.05
C GLU A 226 20.90 17.74 31.80
N TYR A 227 21.99 17.54 31.06
CA TYR A 227 23.31 17.36 31.61
C TYR A 227 24.24 18.41 31.01
N VAL A 228 24.72 19.32 31.86
CA VAL A 228 25.59 20.41 31.41
C VAL A 228 27.03 19.93 31.39
N THR A 229 27.58 19.79 30.19
CA THR A 229 29.00 19.57 29.95
C THR A 229 29.56 20.64 29.00
N SER A 230 30.72 20.38 28.40
CA SER A 230 31.31 21.17 27.33
C SER A 230 30.54 21.02 26.00
N ILE A 231 31.13 21.49 24.90
CA ILE A 231 30.62 21.23 23.54
C ILE A 231 30.55 19.71 23.32
N VAL A 232 29.40 19.23 22.88
CA VAL A 232 29.18 17.84 22.47
C VAL A 232 29.29 17.76 20.96
N TYR A 233 30.18 16.89 20.46
CA TYR A 233 30.42 16.71 19.02
C TYR A 233 29.58 15.57 18.45
N SER A 234 29.44 14.47 19.19
CA SER A 234 28.71 13.30 18.73
C SER A 234 27.85 12.68 19.83
N VAL A 235 26.70 12.15 19.44
CA VAL A 235 25.79 11.38 20.29
C VAL A 235 25.30 10.14 19.56
N SER A 236 25.06 9.06 20.29
CA SER A 236 24.38 7.88 19.76
C SER A 236 23.45 7.29 20.82
N ILE A 237 22.36 6.67 20.39
CA ILE A 237 21.29 6.16 21.27
C ILE A 237 20.91 4.73 20.86
N THR A 238 20.61 3.87 21.82
CA THR A 238 20.08 2.53 21.52
C THR A 238 18.64 2.61 20.98
N PRO A 239 18.19 1.68 20.13
CA PRO A 239 16.85 1.74 19.52
C PRO A 239 15.68 1.70 20.52
N ASP A 240 15.88 1.10 21.69
CA ASP A 240 14.91 1.11 22.80
C ASP A 240 14.92 2.42 23.62
N GLY A 241 15.93 3.26 23.39
CA GLY A 241 16.17 4.53 24.08
C GLY A 241 16.71 4.37 25.50
N GLU A 242 17.18 3.17 25.88
CA GLU A 242 17.63 2.88 27.24
C GLU A 242 19.02 3.46 27.54
N TYR A 243 19.90 3.55 26.53
CA TYR A 243 21.25 4.08 26.68
C TYR A 243 21.59 5.16 25.65
N ILE A 244 22.28 6.20 26.11
CA ILE A 244 22.73 7.33 25.29
C ILE A 244 24.22 7.53 25.56
N VAL A 245 25.04 7.47 24.51
CA VAL A 245 26.47 7.82 24.57
C VAL A 245 26.68 9.21 23.99
N ALA A 246 27.58 9.98 24.60
CA ALA A 246 28.01 11.28 24.10
C ALA A 246 29.54 11.42 24.16
N GLY A 247 30.11 12.12 23.18
CA GLY A 247 31.51 12.51 23.11
C GLY A 247 31.64 13.99 22.78
N GLY A 248 32.65 14.66 23.33
CA GLY A 248 32.80 16.10 23.12
C GLY A 248 34.15 16.70 23.51
N LEU A 249 34.16 18.03 23.51
CA LEU A 249 35.24 18.90 23.95
C LEU A 249 35.53 18.66 25.44
N ARG A 250 36.80 18.61 25.85
CA ARG A 250 37.29 18.14 27.18
C ARG A 250 37.41 16.63 27.34
N SER A 251 37.41 15.92 26.21
CA SER A 251 37.99 14.59 26.13
C SER A 251 37.24 13.45 26.83
N ASN A 252 36.03 13.66 27.31
CA ASN A 252 35.28 12.59 27.97
C ASN A 252 34.32 11.86 27.02
N VAL A 253 34.24 10.54 27.16
CA VAL A 253 33.12 9.71 26.69
C VAL A 253 32.14 9.56 27.86
N TYR A 254 30.85 9.79 27.61
CA TYR A 254 29.79 9.69 28.62
C TYR A 254 28.78 8.62 28.23
N LEU A 255 28.31 7.82 29.18
CA LEU A 255 27.14 6.96 29.00
C LEU A 255 26.04 7.35 30.00
N PHE A 256 24.85 7.58 29.48
CA PHE A 256 23.65 7.88 30.26
C PHE A 256 22.62 6.76 30.11
N ASN A 257 21.76 6.60 31.12
CA ASN A 257 20.51 5.89 30.93
C ASN A 257 19.42 6.81 30.36
N ARG A 258 18.28 6.24 29.99
CA ARG A 258 17.08 6.95 29.52
C ARG A 258 16.62 8.08 30.44
N GLY A 259 16.81 7.92 31.75
CA GLY A 259 16.44 8.89 32.78
C GLY A 259 17.40 10.07 32.91
N GLY A 260 18.53 10.06 32.20
CA GLY A 260 19.56 11.10 32.25
C GLY A 260 20.59 10.92 33.35
N GLU A 261 20.58 9.78 34.03
CA GLU A 261 21.61 9.47 35.00
C GLU A 261 22.90 9.11 34.27
N LEU A 262 24.00 9.78 34.63
CA LEU A 262 25.33 9.43 34.16
C LEU A 262 25.73 8.08 34.79
N LEU A 263 25.86 7.05 33.96
CA LEU A 263 26.26 5.71 34.38
C LEU A 263 27.77 5.63 34.57
N TRP A 264 28.53 6.20 33.65
CA TRP A 264 29.98 6.36 33.76
C TRP A 264 30.48 7.42 32.77
N GLU A 265 31.67 7.92 33.04
CA GLU A 265 32.46 8.72 32.11
C GLU A 265 33.89 8.18 32.01
N TYR A 266 34.54 8.39 30.88
CA TYR A 266 35.93 8.02 30.65
C TYR A 266 36.69 9.19 30.02
N GLY A 267 37.76 9.64 30.67
CA GLY A 267 38.63 10.70 30.16
C GLY A 267 39.67 10.17 29.18
N THR A 268 39.62 10.68 27.96
CA THR A 268 40.67 10.58 26.92
C THR A 268 41.59 11.81 27.00
N ASP A 269 42.68 11.85 26.24
CA ASP A 269 43.65 12.95 26.29
C ASP A 269 43.39 14.04 25.20
N GLY A 270 42.30 13.91 24.43
CA GLY A 270 41.95 14.77 23.31
C GLY A 270 40.44 14.77 23.06
N ASN A 271 39.92 15.67 22.23
CA ASN A 271 38.48 15.76 21.99
C ASN A 271 37.91 14.44 21.47
N VAL A 272 36.74 14.04 21.98
CA VAL A 272 36.04 12.86 21.45
C VAL A 272 35.11 13.33 20.34
N GLU A 273 35.52 13.15 19.09
CA GLU A 273 34.80 13.67 17.92
C GLU A 273 33.63 12.78 17.51
N SER A 274 33.78 11.46 17.69
CA SER A 274 32.79 10.48 17.25
C SER A 274 32.58 9.37 18.27
N VAL A 275 31.32 8.99 18.47
CA VAL A 275 30.91 7.87 19.34
C VAL A 275 29.82 7.05 18.67
N ALA A 276 29.83 5.74 18.91
CA ALA A 276 28.74 4.85 18.52
C ALA A 276 28.49 3.77 19.58
N ILE A 277 27.25 3.28 19.65
CA ILE A 277 26.82 2.23 20.60
C ILE A 277 26.07 1.12 19.84
N THR A 278 26.30 -0.14 20.20
CA THR A 278 25.55 -1.26 19.62
C THR A 278 24.08 -1.22 20.04
N PRO A 279 23.14 -1.76 19.24
CA PRO A 279 21.71 -1.73 19.57
C PRO A 279 21.30 -2.34 20.91
N ASP A 280 22.07 -3.33 21.39
CA ASP A 280 21.89 -3.96 22.71
C ASP A 280 22.55 -3.18 23.87
N GLY A 281 23.27 -2.11 23.55
CA GLY A 281 24.01 -1.28 24.50
C GLY A 281 25.29 -1.94 25.05
N GLU A 282 25.69 -3.11 24.56
CA GLU A 282 26.82 -3.88 25.12
C GLU A 282 28.18 -3.26 24.80
N TYR A 283 28.35 -2.64 23.63
CA TYR A 283 29.63 -2.08 23.18
C TYR A 283 29.50 -0.62 22.79
N ILE A 284 30.48 0.17 23.23
CA ILE A 284 30.62 1.59 22.90
C ILE A 284 31.98 1.81 22.26
N VAL A 285 32.01 2.43 21.07
CA VAL A 285 33.25 2.86 20.41
C VAL A 285 33.37 4.39 20.46
N ALA A 286 34.59 4.90 20.61
CA ALA A 286 34.90 6.32 20.52
C ALA A 286 36.17 6.57 19.70
N GLY A 287 36.17 7.64 18.91
CA GLY A 287 37.35 8.20 18.24
C GLY A 287 37.73 9.54 18.88
N SER A 288 39.02 9.75 19.13
CA SER A 288 39.53 10.92 19.81
C SER A 288 40.72 11.58 19.09
N HIS A 289 40.85 12.89 19.29
CA HIS A 289 42.00 13.73 18.91
C HIS A 289 43.23 13.52 19.82
N ASP A 290 43.23 12.46 20.63
CA ASP A 290 44.47 11.91 21.21
C ASP A 290 45.06 10.80 20.34
N ASN A 291 44.60 10.71 19.08
CA ASN A 291 44.98 9.73 18.08
C ASN A 291 44.54 8.30 18.41
N HIS A 292 43.58 8.08 19.31
CA HIS A 292 43.14 6.72 19.66
C HIS A 292 41.69 6.41 19.27
N VAL A 293 41.49 5.15 18.90
CA VAL A 293 40.19 4.48 18.88
C VAL A 293 40.03 3.72 20.20
N TYR A 294 38.88 3.84 20.84
CA TYR A 294 38.55 3.18 22.10
C TYR A 294 37.36 2.26 21.94
N LEU A 295 37.38 1.09 22.60
CA LEU A 295 36.20 0.24 22.78
C LEU A 295 35.94 -0.03 24.26
N PHE A 296 34.71 0.22 24.70
CA PHE A 296 34.23 -0.04 26.04
C PHE A 296 33.11 -1.08 26.02
N ASN A 297 32.92 -1.75 27.15
CA ASN A 297 31.66 -2.43 27.42
C ASN A 297 30.66 -1.46 28.09
N ARG A 298 29.40 -1.89 28.22
CA ARG A 298 28.32 -1.12 28.86
C ARG A 298 28.66 -0.64 30.28
N GLU A 299 29.46 -1.39 31.04
CA GLU A 299 29.85 -1.02 32.41
C GLU A 299 31.01 0.00 32.45
N GLY A 300 31.47 0.51 31.30
CA GLY A 300 32.52 1.53 31.21
C GLY A 300 33.94 0.95 31.32
N LYS A 301 34.09 -0.38 31.25
CA LYS A 301 35.40 -1.02 31.20
C LYS A 301 35.99 -0.84 29.81
N LEU A 302 37.16 -0.21 29.74
CA LEU A 302 37.99 -0.19 28.53
C LEU A 302 38.38 -1.62 28.17
N LEU A 303 37.92 -2.10 27.01
CA LEU A 303 38.25 -3.42 26.46
C LEU A 303 39.59 -3.36 25.73
N TRP A 304 39.78 -2.35 24.89
CA TRP A 304 41.04 -2.04 24.23
C TRP A 304 41.04 -0.58 23.74
N LYS A 305 42.24 -0.08 23.45
CA LYS A 305 42.45 1.13 22.66
C LYS A 305 43.52 0.89 21.60
N TYR A 306 43.44 1.60 20.48
CA TYR A 306 44.39 1.50 19.38
C TYR A 306 44.89 2.89 18.99
N GLU A 307 46.21 3.06 18.94
CA GLU A 307 46.87 4.30 18.53
C GLU A 307 46.98 4.36 17.00
N THR A 308 46.34 5.36 16.41
CA THR A 308 46.48 5.77 15.01
C THR A 308 47.59 6.82 14.88
N GLY A 309 47.82 7.34 13.67
CA GLY A 309 48.89 8.30 13.42
C GLY A 309 48.54 9.77 13.71
N ASP A 310 47.25 10.10 13.82
CA ASP A 310 46.72 11.47 13.94
C ASP A 310 45.27 11.42 14.44
N ASP A 311 44.59 12.56 14.54
CA ASP A 311 43.23 12.69 15.06
C ASP A 311 42.24 11.66 14.46
N VAL A 312 41.39 11.05 15.30
CA VAL A 312 40.34 10.12 14.86
C VAL A 312 39.00 10.85 14.79
N GLU A 313 38.63 11.25 13.59
CA GLU A 313 37.45 12.07 13.30
C GLU A 313 36.13 11.28 13.31
N SER A 314 36.16 9.99 12.97
CA SER A 314 34.92 9.22 12.78
C SER A 314 35.07 7.75 13.12
N VAL A 315 34.11 7.19 13.86
CA VAL A 315 34.03 5.75 14.17
C VAL A 315 32.65 5.18 13.89
N ALA A 316 32.58 3.91 13.55
CA ALA A 316 31.32 3.16 13.49
C ALA A 316 31.53 1.69 13.92
N ILE A 317 30.44 1.05 14.37
CA ILE A 317 30.43 -0.33 14.86
C ILE A 317 29.23 -1.07 14.25
N THR A 318 29.42 -2.34 13.86
CA THR A 318 28.29 -3.16 13.38
C THR A 318 27.33 -3.51 14.51
N PRO A 319 26.04 -3.76 14.24
CA PRO A 319 25.04 -4.06 15.26
C PRO A 319 25.37 -5.24 16.19
N ASP A 320 26.09 -6.24 15.69
CA ASP A 320 26.58 -7.40 16.47
C ASP A 320 27.89 -7.13 17.23
N GLY A 321 28.45 -5.94 17.06
CA GLY A 321 29.73 -5.52 17.63
C GLY A 321 30.95 -6.23 17.04
N GLU A 322 30.81 -6.99 15.95
CA GLU A 322 31.91 -7.79 15.39
C GLU A 322 32.98 -6.93 14.70
N TYR A 323 32.57 -5.84 14.04
CA TYR A 323 33.44 -4.98 13.26
C TYR A 323 33.38 -3.53 13.74
N ILE A 324 34.55 -2.92 13.87
CA ILE A 324 34.72 -1.51 14.21
C ILE A 324 35.52 -0.85 13.09
N VAL A 325 35.03 0.27 12.56
CA VAL A 325 35.76 1.10 11.59
C VAL A 325 36.12 2.44 12.18
N ALA A 326 37.25 2.97 11.76
CA ALA A 326 37.70 4.31 12.11
C ALA A 326 38.29 5.04 10.90
N GLY A 327 38.03 6.33 10.81
CA GLY A 327 38.69 7.28 9.92
C GLY A 327 39.57 8.24 10.72
N SER A 328 40.81 8.46 10.26
CA SER A 328 41.77 9.35 10.91
C SER A 328 42.32 10.38 9.93
N GLU A 329 42.78 11.52 10.45
CA GLU A 329 43.56 12.52 9.72
C GLU A 329 44.95 12.01 9.29
N ASP A 330 45.37 10.82 9.74
CA ASP A 330 46.63 10.18 9.33
C ASP A 330 46.62 9.57 7.90
N ASP A 331 45.60 9.93 7.14
CA ASP A 331 45.22 9.46 5.81
C ASP A 331 44.70 8.01 5.74
N ASN A 332 44.39 7.33 6.85
CA ASN A 332 43.96 5.92 6.83
C ASN A 332 42.52 5.69 7.29
N VAL A 333 41.88 4.74 6.60
CA VAL A 333 40.71 4.01 7.09
C VAL A 333 41.18 2.73 7.76
N TYR A 334 40.64 2.43 8.94
CA TYR A 334 40.96 1.26 9.75
C TYR A 334 39.74 0.35 9.90
N LEU A 335 39.95 -0.97 9.85
CA LEU A 335 38.96 -1.97 10.25
C LEU A 335 39.55 -2.87 11.33
N PHE A 336 38.81 -3.02 12.44
CA PHE A 336 39.14 -3.90 13.56
C PHE A 336 38.06 -4.95 13.73
N ASN A 337 38.43 -6.07 14.35
CA ASN A 337 37.45 -6.93 14.98
C ASN A 337 37.16 -6.47 16.42
N ARG A 338 36.13 -7.05 17.03
CA ARG A 338 35.74 -6.78 18.44
C ARG A 338 36.86 -6.92 19.46
N GLU A 339 37.80 -7.84 19.25
CA GLU A 339 38.94 -8.05 20.16
C GLU A 339 40.07 -7.01 19.99
N GLY A 340 39.90 -6.02 19.12
CA GLY A 340 40.87 -4.94 18.88
C GLY A 340 41.99 -5.33 17.92
N LYS A 341 41.85 -6.46 17.23
CA LYS A 341 42.81 -6.85 16.18
C LYS A 341 42.53 -6.02 14.93
N LEU A 342 43.54 -5.30 14.47
CA LEU A 342 43.53 -4.66 13.16
C LEU A 342 43.41 -5.73 12.07
N LEU A 343 42.32 -5.70 11.31
CA LEU A 343 42.09 -6.57 10.17
C LEU A 343 42.77 -6.03 8.91
N TRP A 344 42.60 -4.73 8.65
CA TRP A 344 43.33 -4.00 7.63
C TRP A 344 43.31 -2.50 7.92
N LYS A 345 44.22 -1.78 7.26
CA LYS A 345 44.14 -0.33 7.07
C LYS A 345 44.41 0.03 5.62
N TYR A 346 43.76 1.08 5.13
CA TYR A 346 43.91 1.56 3.76
C TYR A 346 44.24 3.04 3.77
N ARG A 347 45.37 3.42 3.16
CA ARG A 347 45.78 4.82 3.03
C ARG A 347 45.09 5.44 1.81
N ILE A 348 44.26 6.45 2.03
CA ILE A 348 43.57 7.20 0.96
C ILE A 348 44.32 8.48 0.54
N ASP A 349 45.49 8.74 1.15
CA ASP A 349 46.33 9.94 0.95
C ASP A 349 45.56 11.25 1.17
N ASP A 350 44.61 11.20 2.11
CA ASP A 350 43.69 12.26 2.46
C ASP A 350 43.10 12.01 3.85
N GLY A 351 42.96 13.03 4.70
CA GLY A 351 42.37 12.88 6.04
C GLY A 351 40.93 12.35 5.94
N VAL A 352 40.56 11.37 6.76
CA VAL A 352 39.22 10.76 6.73
C VAL A 352 38.32 11.45 7.73
N LEU A 353 37.34 12.23 7.26
CA LEU A 353 36.44 13.02 8.10
C LEU A 353 35.17 12.28 8.53
N SER A 354 34.72 11.31 7.73
CA SER A 354 33.47 10.61 8.00
C SER A 354 33.54 9.17 7.51
N ILE A 355 33.03 8.25 8.32
CA ILE A 355 32.96 6.83 8.00
C ILE A 355 31.53 6.30 8.23
N SER A 356 31.11 5.32 7.41
CA SER A 356 29.90 4.53 7.66
C SER A 356 30.11 3.09 7.20
N ILE A 357 29.45 2.14 7.86
CA ILE A 357 29.56 0.70 7.61
C ILE A 357 28.16 0.07 7.52
N THR A 358 27.99 -0.89 6.62
CA THR A 358 26.72 -1.65 6.54
C THR A 358 26.54 -2.57 7.75
N PRO A 359 25.30 -2.91 8.14
CA PRO A 359 25.05 -3.76 9.31
C PRO A 359 25.72 -5.15 9.28
N ASP A 360 25.94 -5.71 8.10
CA ASP A 360 26.64 -6.98 7.89
C ASP A 360 28.17 -6.82 7.80
N GLY A 361 28.66 -5.59 7.87
CA GLY A 361 30.08 -5.23 7.73
C GLY A 361 30.65 -5.41 6.32
N GLU A 362 29.82 -5.69 5.31
CA GLU A 362 30.30 -5.98 3.95
C GLU A 362 30.83 -4.75 3.22
N TYR A 363 30.28 -3.56 3.47
CA TYR A 363 30.66 -2.32 2.81
C TYR A 363 30.97 -1.20 3.79
N ILE A 364 32.02 -0.44 3.46
CA ILE A 364 32.50 0.69 4.26
C ILE A 364 32.67 1.88 3.33
N VAL A 365 32.03 3.00 3.66
CA VAL A 365 32.16 4.27 2.93
C VAL A 365 32.96 5.27 3.76
N ALA A 366 33.87 5.99 3.11
CA ALA A 366 34.67 7.05 3.71
C ALA A 366 34.53 8.39 2.94
N GLY A 367 34.48 9.50 3.67
CA GLY A 367 34.59 10.86 3.14
C GLY A 367 35.93 11.50 3.49
N GLY A 368 36.64 12.00 2.48
CA GLY A 368 37.97 12.61 2.63
C GLY A 368 37.98 14.14 2.73
N LEU A 369 39.02 14.67 3.39
CA LEU A 369 39.29 16.09 3.59
C LEU A 369 39.61 16.81 2.27
N ARG A 370 40.13 16.16 1.23
CA ARG A 370 40.53 16.72 -0.07
C ARG A 370 39.66 16.15 -1.20
N SER A 371 38.37 15.99 -0.89
CA SER A 371 37.29 15.92 -1.87
C SER A 371 37.06 14.56 -2.52
N ASN A 372 37.14 13.45 -1.79
CA ASN A 372 36.78 12.15 -2.35
C ASN A 372 35.82 11.38 -1.44
N VAL A 373 34.90 10.65 -2.07
CA VAL A 373 34.12 9.57 -1.45
C VAL A 373 34.75 8.25 -1.87
N TYR A 374 34.94 7.33 -0.93
CA TYR A 374 35.52 6.02 -1.17
C TYR A 374 34.56 4.92 -0.71
N LEU A 375 34.46 3.83 -1.46
CA LEU A 375 33.76 2.63 -1.04
C LEU A 375 34.72 1.44 -1.01
N PHE A 376 34.72 0.73 0.11
CA PHE A 376 35.50 -0.49 0.32
C PHE A 376 34.57 -1.68 0.56
N ASN A 377 35.06 -2.88 0.24
CA ASN A 377 34.49 -4.10 0.79
C ASN A 377 35.13 -4.42 2.16
N ARG A 378 34.56 -5.38 2.90
CA ARG A 378 35.09 -5.85 4.20
C ARG A 378 36.54 -6.34 4.13
N GLY A 379 36.98 -6.82 2.96
CA GLY A 379 38.35 -7.27 2.73
C GLY A 379 39.40 -6.14 2.64
N GLY A 380 38.96 -4.87 2.62
CA GLY A 380 39.82 -3.71 2.48
C GLY A 380 40.16 -3.37 1.02
N GLU A 381 39.48 -3.98 0.06
CA GLU A 381 39.60 -3.63 -1.35
C GLU A 381 38.80 -2.36 -1.63
N LEU A 382 39.43 -1.37 -2.26
CA LEU A 382 38.78 -0.18 -2.78
C LEU A 382 37.95 -0.56 -4.01
N LEU A 383 36.62 -0.49 -3.90
CA LEU A 383 35.69 -0.80 -4.98
C LEU A 383 35.61 0.36 -5.98
N TRP A 384 35.46 1.58 -5.47
CA TRP A 384 35.49 2.80 -6.28
C TRP A 384 35.81 4.02 -5.41
N LYS A 385 36.18 5.11 -6.09
CA LYS A 385 36.24 6.45 -5.50
C LYS A 385 35.63 7.48 -6.43
N TYR A 386 35.07 8.53 -5.86
CA TYR A 386 34.46 9.64 -6.60
C TYR A 386 34.99 10.97 -6.09
N GLY A 387 35.47 11.82 -7.01
CA GLY A 387 35.98 13.15 -6.69
C GLY A 387 34.86 14.18 -6.57
N THR A 388 34.62 14.70 -5.37
CA THR A 388 33.83 15.90 -5.11
C THR A 388 34.67 17.17 -5.34
N GLY A 389 34.07 18.35 -5.21
CA GLY A 389 34.77 19.62 -5.43
C GLY A 389 35.50 20.20 -4.22
N ASP A 390 35.24 19.67 -3.02
CA ASP A 390 35.80 20.12 -1.74
C ASP A 390 35.59 19.03 -0.66
N ASN A 391 36.04 19.25 0.59
CA ASN A 391 35.94 18.31 1.72
C ASN A 391 34.60 17.56 1.78
N VAL A 392 34.61 16.26 2.07
CA VAL A 392 33.40 15.46 2.31
C VAL A 392 33.21 15.32 3.81
N TYR A 393 32.32 16.14 4.39
CA TYR A 393 32.11 16.19 5.83
C TYR A 393 31.29 15.02 6.38
N SER A 394 30.43 14.41 5.56
CA SER A 394 29.53 13.37 6.03
C SER A 394 29.20 12.39 4.91
N VAL A 395 29.22 11.10 5.25
CA VAL A 395 28.76 10.00 4.37
C VAL A 395 27.77 9.12 5.11
N SER A 396 26.86 8.50 4.38
CA SER A 396 25.93 7.50 4.92
C SER A 396 25.58 6.47 3.84
N ILE A 397 25.39 5.21 4.24
CA ILE A 397 25.12 4.08 3.36
C ILE A 397 23.85 3.33 3.80
N THR A 398 23.04 2.85 2.86
CA THR A 398 21.88 2.02 3.20
C THR A 398 22.31 0.64 3.70
N PRO A 399 21.50 -0.04 4.55
CA PRO A 399 21.81 -1.36 5.08
C PRO A 399 22.16 -2.44 4.06
N ASP A 400 21.58 -2.37 2.86
CA ASP A 400 21.85 -3.29 1.75
C ASP A 400 23.07 -2.88 0.90
N GLY A 401 23.69 -1.74 1.21
CA GLY A 401 24.81 -1.17 0.47
C GLY A 401 24.43 -0.52 -0.87
N GLU A 402 23.15 -0.54 -1.26
CA GLU A 402 22.72 -0.14 -2.60
C GLU A 402 22.85 1.37 -2.86
N TYR A 403 22.76 2.20 -1.81
CA TYR A 403 22.83 3.65 -1.93
C TYR A 403 23.82 4.27 -0.95
N ILE A 404 24.62 5.19 -1.47
CA ILE A 404 25.58 5.98 -0.69
C ILE A 404 25.25 7.47 -0.87
N VAL A 405 25.08 8.21 0.22
CA VAL A 405 24.96 9.67 0.21
C VAL A 405 26.20 10.33 0.78
N ALA A 406 26.63 11.45 0.19
CA ALA A 406 27.72 12.27 0.69
C ALA A 406 27.34 13.76 0.72
N GLY A 407 27.76 14.46 1.76
CA GLY A 407 27.65 15.92 1.90
C GLY A 407 29.03 16.58 1.86
N SER A 408 29.20 17.60 1.02
CA SER A 408 30.49 18.26 0.81
C SER A 408 30.48 19.77 1.10
N ASN A 409 31.66 20.29 1.43
CA ASN A 409 31.96 21.72 1.53
C ASN A 409 31.78 22.46 0.20
N ASP A 410 31.78 21.75 -0.93
CA ASP A 410 31.51 22.32 -2.26
C ASP A 410 30.05 22.74 -2.46
N LYS A 411 29.24 22.61 -1.40
CA LYS A 411 27.82 22.90 -1.31
C LYS A 411 26.96 21.90 -2.07
N HIS A 412 27.42 20.67 -2.28
CA HIS A 412 26.62 19.63 -2.92
C HIS A 412 26.36 18.46 -1.99
N ILE A 413 25.17 17.89 -2.20
CA ILE A 413 24.78 16.56 -1.75
C ILE A 413 24.94 15.65 -2.97
N TYR A 414 25.55 14.48 -2.79
CA TYR A 414 25.74 13.48 -3.82
C TYR A 414 25.03 12.19 -3.43
N LEU A 415 24.36 11.53 -4.37
CA LEU A 415 23.83 10.18 -4.21
C LEU A 415 24.45 9.25 -5.26
N PHE A 416 24.97 8.12 -4.81
CA PHE A 416 25.56 7.07 -5.64
C PHE A 416 24.79 5.76 -5.50
N ASN A 417 24.88 4.89 -6.51
CA ASN A 417 24.63 3.46 -6.32
C ASN A 417 25.89 2.75 -5.79
N LYS A 418 25.76 1.47 -5.46
CA LYS A 418 26.89 0.64 -5.01
C LYS A 418 28.00 0.48 -6.05
N GLU A 419 27.71 0.61 -7.34
CA GLU A 419 28.70 0.56 -8.41
C GLU A 419 29.55 1.85 -8.53
N GLY A 420 29.16 2.92 -7.82
CA GLY A 420 29.85 4.22 -7.84
C GLY A 420 29.35 5.17 -8.91
N ASP A 421 28.25 4.83 -9.60
CA ASP A 421 27.58 5.75 -10.51
C ASP A 421 26.87 6.85 -9.72
N LEU A 422 27.14 8.10 -10.11
CA LEU A 422 26.42 9.24 -9.57
C LEU A 422 24.97 9.24 -10.08
N LEU A 423 24.02 8.96 -9.18
CA LEU A 423 22.59 8.96 -9.49
C LEU A 423 22.04 10.38 -9.60
N TRP A 424 22.41 11.25 -8.66
CA TRP A 424 22.16 12.68 -8.73
C TRP A 424 23.05 13.46 -7.76
N ASN A 425 23.15 14.77 -7.99
CA ASN A 425 23.67 15.71 -7.00
C ASN A 425 22.76 16.93 -6.89
N TYR A 426 22.83 17.63 -5.76
CA TYR A 426 22.03 18.81 -5.49
C TYR A 426 22.87 19.89 -4.82
N ARG A 427 22.84 21.11 -5.37
CA ARG A 427 23.57 22.25 -4.81
C ARG A 427 22.72 23.00 -3.78
N THR A 428 23.22 23.08 -2.55
CA THR A 428 22.66 23.84 -1.43
C THR A 428 23.21 25.28 -1.39
N ASP A 429 22.70 26.07 -0.45
CA ASP A 429 23.09 27.46 -0.19
C ASP A 429 24.47 27.59 0.51
N GLY A 430 24.84 26.58 1.29
CA GLY A 430 26.10 26.52 2.05
C GLY A 430 26.75 25.14 2.03
N SER A 431 27.82 24.97 2.80
CA SER A 431 28.49 23.69 3.01
C SER A 431 27.54 22.66 3.59
N VAL A 432 27.57 21.43 3.09
CA VAL A 432 26.75 20.33 3.61
C VAL A 432 27.56 19.61 4.68
N PHE A 433 27.19 19.82 5.95
CA PHE A 433 27.94 19.29 7.09
C PHE A 433 27.53 17.87 7.47
N LEU A 434 26.25 17.53 7.30
CA LEU A 434 25.69 16.25 7.72
C LEU A 434 24.72 15.72 6.67
N VAL A 435 24.79 14.41 6.40
CA VAL A 435 23.82 13.69 5.58
C VAL A 435 23.40 12.40 6.28
N SER A 436 22.17 11.96 6.03
CA SER A 436 21.68 10.65 6.47
C SER A 436 20.68 10.11 5.46
N ILE A 437 20.70 8.80 5.22
CA ILE A 437 19.75 8.09 4.38
C ILE A 437 18.96 7.07 5.21
N THR A 438 17.65 6.97 4.98
CA THR A 438 16.82 6.00 5.70
C THR A 438 17.18 4.56 5.33
N PRO A 439 16.94 3.57 6.22
CA PRO A 439 17.26 2.16 5.97
C PRO A 439 16.66 1.58 4.68
N ASP A 440 15.49 2.07 4.27
CA ASP A 440 14.81 1.68 3.02
C ASP A 440 15.25 2.50 1.80
N GLY A 441 16.22 3.40 1.98
CA GLY A 441 16.69 4.34 0.99
C GLY A 441 15.65 5.39 0.58
N GLU A 442 14.47 5.48 1.21
CA GLU A 442 13.36 6.33 0.77
C GLU A 442 13.60 7.83 0.97
N TYR A 443 14.33 8.20 2.02
CA TYR A 443 14.54 9.59 2.38
C TYR A 443 16.01 9.88 2.63
N ILE A 444 16.43 11.06 2.18
CA ILE A 444 17.75 11.62 2.46
C ILE A 444 17.55 12.96 3.16
N VAL A 445 18.19 13.13 4.31
CA VAL A 445 18.24 14.39 5.05
C VAL A 445 19.64 14.95 4.92
N ALA A 446 19.74 16.27 4.72
CA ALA A 446 21.03 16.96 4.69
C ALA A 446 20.96 18.29 5.45
N GLY A 447 21.95 18.56 6.29
CA GLY A 447 22.14 19.86 6.94
C GLY A 447 23.14 20.70 6.16
N SER A 448 22.74 21.88 5.68
CA SER A 448 23.63 22.82 4.99
C SER A 448 23.44 24.24 5.51
N GLY A 449 24.52 24.85 6.00
CA GLY A 449 24.47 26.17 6.63
C GLY A 449 23.45 26.22 7.76
N LEU A 450 22.40 27.04 7.60
CA LEU A 450 21.27 27.15 8.56
C LEU A 450 20.02 26.39 8.11
N SER A 451 20.12 25.63 7.02
CA SER A 451 19.00 24.98 6.35
C SER A 451 19.08 23.46 6.50
N ILE A 452 17.92 22.81 6.59
CA ILE A 452 17.79 21.35 6.47
C ILE A 452 17.11 21.07 5.13
N TYR A 453 17.60 20.08 4.41
CA TYR A 453 17.02 19.62 3.16
C TYR A 453 16.52 18.19 3.36
N LEU A 454 15.32 17.91 2.86
CA LEU A 454 14.75 16.56 2.82
C LEU A 454 14.46 16.20 1.36
N PHE A 455 15.02 15.10 0.90
CA PHE A 455 14.78 14.54 -0.42
C PHE A 455 14.06 13.21 -0.27
N ALA A 456 13.03 13.00 -1.08
CA ALA A 456 12.53 11.66 -1.34
C ALA A 456 13.39 11.05 -2.44
N SER A 457 13.95 9.86 -2.21
CA SER A 457 14.74 9.16 -3.22
C SER A 457 13.84 8.65 -4.36
N LEU A 458 14.47 8.27 -5.48
CA LEU A 458 13.76 7.61 -6.58
C LEU A 458 13.02 6.34 -6.14
N HIS A 459 13.42 5.70 -5.03
CA HIS A 459 12.71 4.54 -4.47
C HIS A 459 11.38 4.91 -3.81
N ALA A 460 11.32 6.04 -3.10
CA ALA A 460 10.07 6.58 -2.57
C ALA A 460 9.13 7.01 -3.71
N ILE A 461 9.67 7.65 -4.75
CA ILE A 461 8.92 8.05 -5.94
C ILE A 461 8.45 6.82 -6.72
N SER A 462 9.26 5.76 -6.86
CA SER A 462 8.87 4.53 -7.56
C SER A 462 7.78 3.77 -6.80
N LYS A 463 7.82 3.72 -5.46
CA LYS A 463 6.74 3.18 -4.62
C LYS A 463 5.48 4.04 -4.66
N ILE A 464 5.60 5.37 -4.74
CA ILE A 464 4.46 6.27 -4.98
C ILE A 464 3.89 6.01 -6.38
N ILE A 465 4.71 5.86 -7.42
CA ILE A 465 4.31 5.50 -8.78
C ILE A 465 3.65 4.12 -8.80
N GLU A 466 4.18 3.12 -8.07
CA GLU A 466 3.56 1.79 -7.90
C GLU A 466 2.23 1.86 -7.13
N LYS A 467 2.13 2.72 -6.11
CA LYS A 467 0.86 3.00 -5.40
C LYS A 467 -0.13 3.79 -6.27
N LEU A 468 0.34 4.54 -7.27
CA LEU A 468 -0.46 5.29 -8.23
C LEU A 468 -0.83 4.45 -9.47
N LYS A 469 -0.04 3.42 -9.84
CA LYS A 469 -0.32 2.47 -10.94
C LYS A 469 -1.75 1.91 -10.89
N PRO A 470 -2.28 1.43 -9.75
CA PRO A 470 -3.66 0.95 -9.68
C PRO A 470 -4.72 2.08 -9.68
N LYS A 471 -4.33 3.36 -9.56
CA LYS A 471 -5.22 4.53 -9.65
C LYS A 471 -5.33 5.10 -11.06
N VAL A 472 -4.47 4.70 -12.00
CA VAL A 472 -4.61 4.98 -13.43
C VAL A 472 -5.67 4.03 -14.02
N LYS A 473 -6.94 4.41 -13.91
CA LYS A 473 -8.08 3.63 -14.41
C LYS A 473 -8.23 3.81 -15.92
N LEU A 474 -8.11 2.69 -16.65
CA LEU A 474 -8.54 2.39 -18.04
C LEU A 474 -8.52 3.53 -19.08
N ILE A 475 -7.73 3.32 -20.14
CA ILE A 475 -7.73 4.11 -21.39
C ILE A 475 -9.18 4.27 -21.87
N TYR A 476 -9.69 5.50 -21.80
CA TYR A 476 -11.07 5.84 -22.13
C TYR A 476 -11.39 5.39 -23.58
N GLY A 477 -12.40 4.51 -23.75
CA GLY A 477 -12.87 4.05 -25.06
C GLY A 477 -12.36 2.69 -25.54
N LEU A 478 -11.40 2.06 -24.84
CA LEU A 478 -10.91 0.71 -25.20
C LEU A 478 -12.02 -0.35 -25.13
N ASP A 479 -12.90 -0.25 -24.13
CA ASP A 479 -14.01 -1.19 -23.91
C ASP A 479 -15.01 -1.17 -25.07
N LYS A 480 -15.33 0.03 -25.60
CA LYS A 480 -16.22 0.19 -26.77
C LYS A 480 -15.61 -0.34 -28.05
N LEU A 481 -14.29 -0.19 -28.24
CA LEU A 481 -13.58 -0.72 -29.41
C LEU A 481 -13.50 -2.26 -29.34
N LEU A 482 -13.28 -2.83 -28.15
CA LEU A 482 -13.31 -4.28 -27.93
C LEU A 482 -14.71 -4.88 -28.11
N GLU A 483 -15.76 -4.21 -27.67
CA GLU A 483 -17.14 -4.64 -27.92
C GLU A 483 -17.49 -4.55 -29.41
N SER A 484 -17.06 -3.51 -30.11
CA SER A 484 -17.25 -3.37 -31.55
C SER A 484 -16.50 -4.46 -32.33
N ALA A 485 -15.26 -4.77 -31.94
CA ALA A 485 -14.49 -5.89 -32.50
C ALA A 485 -15.17 -7.25 -32.26
N LYS A 486 -15.70 -7.49 -31.05
CA LYS A 486 -16.43 -8.73 -30.71
C LYS A 486 -17.75 -8.88 -31.48
N LYS A 487 -18.42 -7.77 -31.79
CA LYS A 487 -19.66 -7.75 -32.58
C LYS A 487 -19.37 -8.08 -34.04
N GLU A 488 -18.43 -7.39 -34.68
CA GLU A 488 -18.03 -7.63 -36.09
C GLU A 488 -17.47 -9.05 -36.29
N PHE A 489 -16.76 -9.60 -35.29
CA PHE A 489 -16.24 -10.97 -35.32
C PHE A 489 -17.37 -12.03 -35.32
N LYS A 490 -18.45 -11.80 -34.55
CA LYS A 490 -19.64 -12.68 -34.55
C LYS A 490 -20.41 -12.60 -35.87
N GLU A 491 -20.37 -11.46 -36.55
CA GLU A 491 -20.97 -11.22 -37.87
C GLU A 491 -20.05 -11.68 -39.02
N LYS A 492 -18.88 -12.27 -38.71
CA LYS A 492 -17.85 -12.78 -39.64
C LYS A 492 -17.20 -11.72 -40.54
N ASN A 493 -17.19 -10.46 -40.10
CA ASN A 493 -16.55 -9.35 -40.81
C ASN A 493 -15.11 -9.14 -40.28
N TYR A 494 -14.19 -9.96 -40.80
CA TYR A 494 -12.85 -10.11 -40.23
C TYR A 494 -11.91 -8.93 -40.52
N ASP A 495 -12.08 -8.23 -41.64
CA ASP A 495 -11.28 -7.05 -41.99
C ASP A 495 -11.60 -5.87 -41.04
N ASN A 496 -12.89 -5.65 -40.74
CA ASN A 496 -13.30 -4.67 -39.73
C ASN A 496 -12.84 -5.05 -38.32
N THR A 497 -12.92 -6.34 -37.97
CA THR A 497 -12.42 -6.84 -36.67
C THR A 497 -10.93 -6.53 -36.51
N LEU A 498 -10.12 -6.77 -37.55
CA LEU A 498 -8.69 -6.50 -37.54
C LEU A 498 -8.40 -4.99 -37.45
N GLN A 499 -9.22 -4.14 -38.10
CA GLN A 499 -9.11 -2.69 -38.03
C GLN A 499 -9.39 -2.14 -36.62
N TYR A 500 -10.40 -2.67 -35.93
CA TYR A 500 -10.69 -2.31 -34.54
C TYR A 500 -9.59 -2.79 -33.58
N ILE A 501 -9.07 -4.00 -33.78
CA ILE A 501 -7.95 -4.52 -32.98
C ILE A 501 -6.65 -3.74 -33.23
N ASN A 502 -6.38 -3.30 -34.46
CA ASN A 502 -5.22 -2.46 -34.76
C ASN A 502 -5.33 -1.07 -34.13
N LYS A 503 -6.53 -0.48 -34.08
CA LYS A 503 -6.78 0.77 -33.32
C LYS A 503 -6.64 0.58 -31.81
N CYS A 504 -7.07 -0.56 -31.26
CA CYS A 504 -6.79 -0.92 -29.86
C CYS A 504 -5.27 -1.01 -29.61
N ASN A 505 -4.53 -1.66 -30.50
CA ASN A 505 -3.08 -1.79 -30.39
C ASN A 505 -2.36 -0.43 -30.54
N GLU A 506 -2.84 0.44 -31.41
CA GLU A 506 -2.34 1.81 -31.57
C GLU A 506 -2.58 2.65 -30.30
N LEU A 507 -3.78 2.58 -29.72
CA LEU A 507 -4.09 3.22 -28.43
C LEU A 507 -3.24 2.66 -27.28
N ILE A 508 -3.01 1.34 -27.26
CA ILE A 508 -2.15 0.68 -26.26
C ILE A 508 -0.68 1.08 -26.45
N ASN A 509 -0.20 1.22 -27.69
CA ASN A 509 1.19 1.59 -27.98
C ASN A 509 1.46 3.09 -27.73
N ASN A 510 0.49 3.96 -28.01
CA ASN A 510 0.57 5.40 -27.73
C ASN A 510 0.35 5.72 -26.24
N ALA A 511 -0.23 4.81 -25.45
CA ALA A 511 -0.43 4.95 -24.02
C ALA A 511 0.80 4.62 -23.15
N LYS A 512 1.99 4.43 -23.73
CA LYS A 512 3.21 4.28 -22.93
C LYS A 512 3.58 5.61 -22.28
N PRO A 513 3.57 5.73 -20.93
CA PRO A 513 3.93 6.98 -20.26
C PRO A 513 5.38 7.34 -20.56
N LYS A 514 5.59 8.48 -21.23
CA LYS A 514 6.89 9.19 -21.24
C LYS A 514 6.84 10.26 -20.16
N LEU A 515 6.87 9.79 -18.91
CA LEU A 515 6.88 10.67 -17.76
C LEU A 515 8.30 11.14 -17.52
N LYS A 516 8.52 12.44 -17.68
CA LYS A 516 9.74 13.08 -17.23
C LYS A 516 9.42 13.78 -15.93
N ILE A 517 9.89 13.21 -14.82
CA ILE A 517 9.72 13.80 -13.50
C ILE A 517 10.92 14.71 -13.26
N LYS A 518 10.65 16.01 -13.11
CA LYS A 518 11.65 16.98 -12.73
C LYS A 518 11.38 17.43 -11.30
N LEU A 519 12.29 17.09 -10.39
CA LEU A 519 12.29 17.67 -9.04
C LEU A 519 12.78 19.12 -9.17
N LEU A 520 11.95 20.09 -8.78
CA LEU A 520 12.29 21.51 -8.93
C LEU A 520 12.82 22.16 -7.65
N ASN A 521 12.50 21.62 -6.47
CA ASN A 521 13.17 21.82 -5.18
C ASN A 521 12.31 21.29 -4.03
N THR A 522 12.97 20.79 -2.99
CA THR A 522 12.46 20.76 -1.62
C THR A 522 13.42 21.58 -0.76
N SER A 523 12.96 22.73 -0.26
CA SER A 523 13.68 23.50 0.75
C SER A 523 12.82 23.59 2.00
N TYR A 524 13.42 23.40 3.16
CA TYR A 524 12.81 23.75 4.43
C TYR A 524 13.44 25.04 4.92
N THR A 525 12.60 26.03 5.22
CA THR A 525 13.02 27.27 5.88
C THR A 525 12.22 27.37 7.17
N TYR A 526 12.91 27.39 8.32
CA TYR A 526 12.44 27.62 9.70
C TYR A 526 10.91 27.52 9.92
N ASN A 527 10.45 26.40 10.52
CA ASN A 527 9.07 26.14 10.94
C ASN A 527 8.00 26.10 9.83
N LYS A 528 8.39 25.95 8.56
CA LYS A 528 7.43 25.79 7.46
C LYS A 528 7.95 24.84 6.39
N TRP A 529 7.14 23.83 6.06
CA TRP A 529 7.33 23.07 4.83
C TRP A 529 6.99 23.97 3.64
N ASP A 530 7.98 24.39 2.86
CA ASP A 530 7.68 24.91 1.53
C ASP A 530 7.20 23.74 0.66
N LYS A 531 6.16 24.00 -0.13
CA LYS A 531 5.47 22.97 -0.91
C LYS A 531 6.47 22.28 -1.84
N THR A 532 6.58 20.95 -1.74
CA THR A 532 7.23 20.12 -2.75
C THR A 532 6.62 20.43 -4.12
N LYS A 533 7.41 21.02 -5.01
CA LYS A 533 6.97 21.31 -6.38
C LYS A 533 7.52 20.23 -7.29
N ILE A 534 6.67 19.24 -7.57
CA ILE A 534 6.95 18.19 -8.55
C ILE A 534 6.35 18.67 -9.86
N GLU A 535 7.20 18.87 -10.87
CA GLU A 535 6.72 19.05 -12.23
C GLU A 535 6.67 17.67 -12.90
N ILE A 536 5.46 17.17 -13.07
CA ILE A 536 5.20 15.97 -13.87
C ILE A 536 4.95 16.45 -15.28
N ILE A 537 5.98 16.42 -16.11
CA ILE A 537 5.83 16.73 -17.54
C ILE A 537 5.36 15.43 -18.21
N ASN A 538 4.09 15.41 -18.62
CA ASN A 538 3.65 14.40 -19.55
C ASN A 538 4.02 14.84 -20.96
N GLU A 539 5.04 14.19 -21.54
CA GLU A 539 5.42 14.42 -22.94
C GLU A 539 4.59 13.56 -23.93
N GLY A 540 3.53 12.89 -23.44
CA GLY A 540 2.56 12.12 -24.24
C GLY A 540 1.12 12.59 -24.07
N ASP A 541 0.22 12.11 -24.94
CA ASP A 541 -1.18 12.58 -25.07
C ASP A 541 -2.15 12.13 -23.94
N ALA A 542 -1.64 11.64 -22.81
CA ALA A 542 -2.51 11.29 -21.68
C ALA A 542 -2.80 12.52 -20.79
N ILE A 543 -4.04 12.69 -20.36
CA ILE A 543 -4.36 13.66 -19.30
C ILE A 543 -4.03 12.98 -17.97
N ALA A 544 -3.12 13.57 -17.21
CA ALA A 544 -2.73 13.15 -15.86
C ALA A 544 -3.87 13.30 -14.84
#